data_AF-A0A5B8MZ12-F1
#
_entry.id   AF-A0A5B8MZ12-F1
#
_cell.length_a   1.000
_cell.length_b   1.000
_cell.length_c   1.000
_cell.angle_alpha   90.00
_cell.angle_beta   90.00
_cell.angle_gamma   90.00
#
_symmetry.space_group_name_H-M   'P 1'
#
loop_
_entity.id
_entity.type
_entity.pdbx_description
1 polymer ?
#
loop_
_entity_poly.entity_id
_entity_poly.type
_entity_poly.pdbx_seq_one_letter_code
_entity_poly.pdbx_strand_id
1 'polypeptide(L)'
;MRASESQVASVSSKRPSFATKAGGKGKAREEALSSLQQKDQEALSTFFHEPKGPVTAVEGASYSVVIAGGLAIAATLAYYVVTELFVEKPADKVYNKALERIQQDPRVMVRLGSPIKGYGSDSRNRRARQRISHRMVRQEDGTEHCQVQFQASGPNGRATIHADMYEKGSDWEFAYLIVDVTYPPNARARINVQTAKQ
;
A
#
# COMPACT_ATOMS: atom_id res chain seq x y z
N MET A 1 52.75 48.99 -30.78
CA MET A 1 52.84 48.01 -29.67
C MET A 1 51.84 46.89 -29.92
N ARG A 2 52.32 45.63 -29.86
CA ARG A 2 51.59 44.35 -29.65
C ARG A 2 50.52 43.86 -30.64
N ALA A 3 50.94 42.85 -31.42
CA ALA A 3 50.35 41.53 -31.74
C ALA A 3 48.91 41.16 -31.32
N SER A 4 48.21 40.46 -32.24
CA SER A 4 47.54 39.13 -32.13
C SER A 4 46.46 39.01 -33.24
N GLU A 5 46.59 38.04 -34.17
CA GLU A 5 45.73 36.84 -34.33
C GLU A 5 44.22 37.12 -34.56
N SER A 6 43.43 36.42 -35.37
CA SER A 6 43.57 35.36 -36.37
C SER A 6 42.16 35.15 -37.00
N GLN A 7 42.12 34.81 -38.31
CA GLN A 7 41.06 34.13 -39.12
C GLN A 7 39.59 34.66 -39.10
N VAL A 8 38.68 34.46 -40.07
CA VAL A 8 38.37 33.34 -40.98
C VAL A 8 37.62 33.88 -42.23
N ALA A 9 37.71 33.13 -43.32
CA ALA A 9 37.15 33.34 -44.65
C ALA A 9 35.62 33.13 -44.78
N SER A 10 35.02 33.71 -45.83
CA SER A 10 33.86 33.12 -46.52
C SER A 10 33.95 33.36 -48.03
N VAL A 11 33.74 32.27 -48.79
CA VAL A 11 33.99 32.15 -50.23
C VAL A 11 32.72 32.49 -51.01
N SER A 12 32.87 33.40 -51.96
CA SER A 12 31.92 33.73 -53.03
C SER A 12 32.37 33.06 -54.31
N SER A 13 31.46 32.43 -55.06
CA SER A 13 31.09 32.94 -56.40
C SER A 13 30.34 31.92 -57.28
N LYS A 14 29.46 32.54 -58.09
CA LYS A 14 29.14 32.25 -59.49
C LYS A 14 28.49 30.91 -59.86
N ARG A 15 27.18 31.03 -60.12
CA ARG A 15 26.37 30.15 -60.97
C ARG A 15 26.83 30.22 -62.43
N PRO A 16 26.89 29.10 -63.18
CA PRO A 16 26.82 29.12 -64.61
C PRO A 16 25.39 28.85 -65.11
N SER A 17 25.08 29.52 -66.21
CA SER A 17 23.89 29.47 -67.05
C SER A 17 23.69 28.12 -67.75
N PHE A 18 22.45 27.64 -67.81
CA PHE A 18 22.07 26.49 -68.63
C PHE A 18 21.81 26.92 -70.08
N ALA A 19 22.66 26.46 -70.99
CA ALA A 19 22.42 26.51 -72.42
C ALA A 19 21.45 25.38 -72.81
N THR A 20 20.29 25.74 -73.36
CA THR A 20 19.40 24.82 -74.06
C THR A 20 20.03 24.40 -75.38
N LYS A 21 20.56 23.18 -75.44
CA LYS A 21 20.89 22.53 -76.71
C LYS A 21 19.83 21.46 -77.00
N ALA A 22 18.90 21.83 -77.87
CA ALA A 22 18.03 20.88 -78.56
C ALA A 22 18.88 19.95 -79.44
N GLY A 23 18.56 18.66 -79.43
CA GLY A 23 19.02 17.73 -80.45
C GLY A 23 19.70 16.46 -79.91
N GLY A 24 18.93 15.37 -79.91
CA GLY A 24 19.46 14.03 -80.15
C GLY A 24 19.60 13.10 -78.95
N LYS A 25 19.10 11.87 -79.13
CA LYS A 25 19.29 10.65 -78.32
C LYS A 25 18.26 10.41 -77.21
N GLY A 26 17.03 10.08 -77.63
CA GLY A 26 16.02 9.46 -76.76
C GLY A 26 16.52 8.21 -76.04
N LYS A 27 17.38 7.39 -76.68
CA LYS A 27 17.88 6.13 -76.11
C LYS A 27 18.72 6.28 -74.84
N ALA A 28 19.65 7.24 -74.79
CA ALA A 28 20.53 7.42 -73.63
C ALA A 28 19.79 7.98 -72.40
N ARG A 29 18.74 8.80 -72.63
CA ARG A 29 17.88 9.32 -71.56
C ARG A 29 16.92 8.24 -71.05
N GLU A 30 16.44 7.37 -71.93
CA GLU A 30 15.57 6.25 -71.60
C GLU A 30 16.30 5.18 -70.77
N GLU A 31 17.55 4.86 -71.11
CA GLU A 31 18.43 3.98 -70.31
C GLU A 31 18.78 4.58 -68.93
N ALA A 32 19.03 5.90 -68.88
CA ALA A 32 19.25 6.61 -67.61
C ALA A 32 17.99 6.66 -66.74
N LEU A 33 16.81 6.85 -67.33
CA LEU A 33 15.52 6.81 -66.63
C LEU A 33 15.20 5.39 -66.13
N SER A 34 15.51 4.37 -66.94
CA SER A 34 15.33 2.97 -66.59
C SER A 34 16.21 2.55 -65.41
N SER A 35 17.47 2.99 -65.40
CA SER A 35 18.41 2.70 -64.30
C SER A 35 18.10 3.48 -63.01
N LEU A 36 17.51 4.67 -63.11
CA LEU A 36 16.99 5.42 -61.95
C LEU A 36 15.71 4.76 -61.40
N GLN A 37 14.78 4.35 -62.27
CA GLN A 37 13.61 3.57 -61.85
C GLN A 37 14.00 2.24 -61.20
N GLN A 38 15.04 1.58 -61.71
CA GLN A 38 15.55 0.34 -61.14
C GLN A 38 16.19 0.57 -59.76
N LYS A 39 16.95 1.67 -59.59
CA LYS A 39 17.51 2.06 -58.29
C LYS A 39 16.45 2.51 -57.30
N ASP A 40 15.43 3.23 -57.75
CA ASP A 40 14.30 3.62 -56.91
C ASP A 40 13.48 2.39 -56.53
N GLN A 41 13.31 1.41 -57.44
CA GLN A 41 12.64 0.15 -57.14
C GLN A 41 13.45 -0.73 -56.17
N GLU A 42 14.79 -0.78 -56.31
CA GLU A 42 15.68 -1.45 -55.34
C GLU A 42 15.68 -0.72 -53.99
N ALA A 43 15.73 0.61 -53.98
CA ALA A 43 15.67 1.42 -52.77
C ALA A 43 14.32 1.26 -52.07
N LEU A 44 13.20 1.25 -52.79
CA LEU A 44 11.87 0.97 -52.24
C LEU A 44 11.76 -0.47 -51.76
N SER A 45 12.40 -1.45 -52.42
CA SER A 45 12.45 -2.84 -51.93
C SER A 45 13.30 -3.01 -50.65
N THR A 46 14.25 -2.11 -50.44
CA THR A 46 15.08 -2.06 -49.23
C THR A 46 14.41 -1.23 -48.13
N PHE A 47 13.61 -0.22 -48.49
CA PHE A 47 12.88 0.65 -47.57
C PHE A 47 11.58 0.00 -47.06
N PHE A 48 10.92 -0.80 -47.90
CA PHE A 48 9.83 -1.70 -47.54
C PHE A 48 10.34 -3.13 -47.27
N HIS A 49 11.43 -3.24 -46.51
CA HIS A 49 11.81 -4.52 -45.90
C HIS A 49 10.80 -4.87 -44.81
N GLU A 50 9.63 -5.31 -45.25
CA GLU A 50 8.57 -5.81 -44.40
C GLU A 50 9.06 -7.15 -43.84
N PRO A 51 9.27 -7.29 -42.52
CA PRO A 51 9.73 -8.56 -41.97
C PRO A 51 8.66 -9.61 -42.22
N LYS A 52 8.86 -10.42 -43.27
CA LYS A 52 8.03 -11.58 -43.58
C LYS A 52 8.40 -12.72 -42.65
N GLY A 53 7.87 -12.64 -41.45
CA GLY A 53 7.71 -13.77 -40.57
C GLY A 53 6.54 -13.45 -39.67
N PRO A 54 5.52 -14.31 -39.54
CA PRO A 54 4.62 -14.16 -38.41
C PRO A 54 5.52 -14.14 -37.18
N VAL A 55 5.42 -13.12 -36.32
CA VAL A 55 5.91 -13.26 -34.95
C VAL A 55 5.22 -14.50 -34.43
N THR A 56 5.95 -15.62 -34.43
CA THR A 56 5.33 -16.91 -34.16
C THR A 56 4.76 -16.77 -32.77
N ALA A 57 3.48 -17.09 -32.57
CA ALA A 57 2.79 -16.87 -31.29
C ALA A 57 3.57 -17.45 -30.09
N VAL A 58 4.48 -18.39 -30.37
CA VAL A 58 5.49 -18.97 -29.48
C VAL A 58 6.43 -17.93 -28.83
N GLU A 59 6.86 -16.90 -29.56
CA GLU A 59 7.77 -15.88 -29.03
C GLU A 59 7.03 -14.88 -28.11
N GLY A 60 5.77 -14.54 -28.44
CA GLY A 60 4.87 -13.74 -27.58
C GLY A 60 4.34 -14.50 -26.35
N ALA A 61 4.21 -15.84 -26.44
CA ALA A 61 3.77 -16.67 -25.34
C ALA A 61 4.76 -16.67 -24.16
N SER A 62 6.06 -16.52 -24.43
CA SER A 62 7.08 -16.50 -23.38
C SER A 62 6.89 -15.36 -22.37
N TYR A 63 6.58 -14.15 -22.86
CA TYR A 63 6.28 -12.99 -22.01
C TYR A 63 4.98 -13.17 -21.23
N SER A 64 3.96 -13.79 -21.84
CA SER A 64 2.68 -14.03 -21.16
C SER A 64 2.82 -14.94 -19.94
N VAL A 65 3.71 -15.94 -19.99
CA VAL A 65 4.00 -16.84 -18.86
C VAL A 65 4.69 -16.08 -17.73
N VAL A 66 5.67 -15.23 -18.06
CA VAL A 66 6.37 -14.40 -17.07
C VAL A 66 5.42 -13.38 -16.44
N ILE A 67 4.58 -12.73 -17.24
CA ILE A 67 3.57 -11.77 -16.75
C ILE A 67 2.55 -12.48 -15.86
N ALA A 68 2.03 -13.63 -16.28
CA ALA A 68 1.08 -14.42 -15.49
C ALA A 68 1.71 -14.92 -14.18
N GLY A 69 2.95 -15.39 -14.22
CA GLY A 69 3.71 -15.79 -13.02
C GLY A 69 3.93 -14.62 -12.07
N GLY A 70 4.32 -13.45 -12.59
CA GLY A 70 4.49 -12.23 -11.80
C GLY A 70 3.18 -11.79 -11.13
N LEU A 71 2.06 -11.79 -11.88
CA LEU A 71 0.74 -11.47 -11.34
C LEU A 71 0.26 -12.49 -10.30
N ALA A 72 0.52 -13.78 -10.50
CA ALA A 72 0.16 -14.81 -9.55
C ALA A 72 0.89 -14.63 -8.21
N ILE A 73 2.20 -14.36 -8.25
CA ILE A 73 2.99 -14.07 -7.05
C ILE A 73 2.50 -12.79 -6.38
N ALA A 74 2.28 -11.72 -7.15
CA ALA A 74 1.78 -10.46 -6.63
C ALA A 74 0.40 -10.60 -5.96
N ALA A 75 -0.53 -11.31 -6.60
CA ALA A 75 -1.87 -11.57 -6.06
C ALA A 75 -1.81 -12.41 -4.78
N THR A 76 -0.92 -13.42 -4.74
CA THR A 76 -0.74 -14.26 -3.55
C THR A 76 -0.22 -13.45 -2.37
N LEU A 77 0.82 -12.63 -2.58
CA LEU A 77 1.36 -11.76 -1.54
C LEU A 77 0.33 -10.72 -1.08
N ALA A 78 -0.40 -10.11 -2.02
CA ALA A 78 -1.47 -9.18 -1.70
C ALA A 78 -2.57 -9.84 -0.87
N TYR A 79 -2.95 -11.08 -1.18
CA TYR A 79 -3.93 -11.84 -0.42
C TYR A 79 -3.49 -12.05 1.03
N TYR A 80 -2.25 -12.52 1.26
CA TYR A 80 -1.73 -12.72 2.63
C TYR A 80 -1.78 -11.42 3.45
N VAL A 81 -1.29 -10.32 2.89
CA VAL A 81 -1.28 -9.01 3.58
C VAL A 81 -2.69 -8.55 3.92
N VAL A 82 -3.64 -8.68 2.97
CA VAL A 82 -5.05 -8.36 3.19
C VAL A 82 -5.63 -9.21 4.32
N THR A 83 -5.46 -10.53 4.28
CA THR A 83 -6.01 -11.42 5.31
C THR A 83 -5.43 -11.15 6.70
N GLU A 84 -4.15 -10.80 6.80
CA GLU A 84 -3.53 -10.49 8.08
C GLU A 84 -4.02 -9.15 8.65
N LEU A 85 -4.29 -8.17 7.80
CA LEU A 85 -4.79 -6.86 8.23
C LEU A 85 -6.24 -6.90 8.72
N PHE A 86 -7.09 -7.74 8.12
CA PHE A 86 -8.51 -7.82 8.46
C PHE A 86 -8.80 -8.75 9.65
N VAL A 87 -7.85 -9.60 10.06
CA VAL A 87 -7.99 -10.40 11.30
C VAL A 87 -7.64 -9.52 12.49
N GLU A 88 -8.66 -8.84 13.01
CA GLU A 88 -8.53 -8.09 14.26
C GLU A 88 -8.23 -9.05 15.43
N LYS A 89 -7.19 -8.73 16.19
CA LYS A 89 -6.76 -9.54 17.33
C LYS A 89 -7.87 -9.56 18.39
N PRO A 90 -8.13 -10.70 19.05
CA PRO A 90 -9.19 -10.80 20.05
C PRO A 90 -8.98 -9.79 21.20
N ALA A 91 -7.74 -9.52 21.61
CA ALA A 91 -7.43 -8.53 22.64
C ALA A 91 -7.90 -7.10 22.29
N ASP A 92 -7.81 -6.70 21.02
CA ASP A 92 -8.22 -5.37 20.56
C ASP A 92 -9.76 -5.28 20.57
N LYS A 93 -10.45 -6.34 20.13
CA LYS A 93 -11.92 -6.46 20.21
C LYS A 93 -12.43 -6.33 21.64
N VAL A 94 -11.83 -7.10 22.56
CA VAL A 94 -12.20 -7.08 23.99
C VAL A 94 -11.97 -5.70 24.59
N TYR A 95 -10.83 -5.07 24.28
CA TYR A 95 -10.51 -3.73 24.76
C TYR A 95 -11.52 -2.69 24.28
N ASN A 96 -11.82 -2.67 22.98
CA ASN A 96 -12.75 -1.70 22.38
C ASN A 96 -14.15 -1.85 23.00
N LYS A 97 -14.68 -3.09 23.07
CA LYS A 97 -15.97 -3.37 23.71
C LYS A 97 -15.99 -2.98 25.18
N ALA A 98 -14.94 -3.29 25.93
CA ALA A 98 -14.87 -2.95 27.36
C ALA A 98 -14.84 -1.43 27.57
N LEU A 99 -14.08 -0.71 26.76
CA LEU A 99 -13.97 0.74 26.84
C LEU A 99 -15.30 1.43 26.52
N GLU A 100 -15.96 1.03 25.44
CA GLU A 100 -17.29 1.54 25.07
C GLU A 100 -18.30 1.28 26.19
N ARG A 101 -18.30 0.06 26.76
CA ARG A 101 -19.23 -0.32 27.82
C ARG A 101 -19.05 0.52 29.08
N ILE A 102 -17.82 0.90 29.38
CA ILE A 102 -17.47 1.77 30.52
C ILE A 102 -17.84 3.22 30.24
N GLN A 103 -17.63 3.69 29.01
CA GLN A 103 -18.02 5.05 28.61
C GLN A 103 -19.54 5.25 28.68
N GLN A 104 -20.32 4.19 28.49
CA GLN A 104 -21.78 4.21 28.58
C GLN A 104 -22.31 3.97 30.01
N ASP A 105 -21.49 3.49 30.95
CA ASP A 105 -21.97 3.20 32.31
C ASP A 105 -21.98 4.49 33.17
N PRO A 106 -23.17 4.95 33.62
CA PRO A 106 -23.28 6.17 34.42
C PRO A 106 -22.52 6.06 35.76
N ARG A 107 -22.37 4.86 36.33
CA ARG A 107 -21.64 4.65 37.59
C ARG A 107 -20.17 4.97 37.43
N VAL A 108 -19.59 4.63 36.27
CA VAL A 108 -18.19 4.95 35.97
C VAL A 108 -18.07 6.40 35.54
N MET A 109 -18.99 6.92 34.72
CA MET A 109 -18.97 8.32 34.29
C MET A 109 -19.04 9.32 35.44
N VAL A 110 -19.93 9.10 36.43
CA VAL A 110 -20.03 9.96 37.61
C VAL A 110 -18.70 10.00 38.37
N ARG A 111 -17.99 8.86 38.41
CA ARG A 111 -16.74 8.77 39.15
C ARG A 111 -15.54 9.33 38.39
N LEU A 112 -15.33 8.89 37.15
CA LEU A 112 -14.16 9.21 36.36
C LEU A 112 -14.27 10.55 35.61
N GLY A 113 -15.51 11.01 35.36
CA GLY A 113 -15.82 12.19 34.55
C GLY A 113 -15.79 11.89 33.05
N SER A 114 -16.30 12.83 32.24
CA SER A 114 -16.25 12.77 30.78
C SER A 114 -15.29 13.86 30.25
N PRO A 115 -14.39 13.58 29.29
CA PRO A 115 -14.25 12.34 28.52
C PRO A 115 -13.37 11.27 29.19
N ILE A 116 -13.68 10.00 28.94
CA ILE A 116 -12.89 8.84 29.41
C ILE A 116 -11.96 8.34 28.30
N LYS A 117 -10.65 8.29 28.58
CA LYS A 117 -9.61 7.77 27.65
C LYS A 117 -8.99 6.49 28.18
N GLY A 118 -8.87 5.47 27.32
CA GLY A 118 -8.18 4.22 27.63
C GLY A 118 -6.70 4.21 27.20
N TYR A 119 -5.84 3.54 27.97
CA TYR A 119 -4.41 3.35 27.73
C TYR A 119 -4.00 1.92 28.13
N GLY A 120 -3.03 1.32 27.46
CA GLY A 120 -2.62 -0.07 27.72
C GLY A 120 -1.93 -0.30 29.08
N SER A 121 -1.04 0.61 29.51
CA SER A 121 -0.29 0.47 30.78
C SER A 121 0.11 1.81 31.41
N ASP A 122 0.43 1.82 32.71
CA ASP A 122 0.80 3.04 33.50
C ASP A 122 2.30 3.29 33.38
N SER A 123 2.91 2.85 32.28
CA SER A 123 4.35 3.00 32.13
C SER A 123 4.68 4.43 31.71
N ARG A 124 5.82 4.95 32.15
CA ARG A 124 6.38 6.20 31.61
C ARG A 124 6.80 6.06 30.14
N ASN A 125 7.01 4.81 29.67
CA ASN A 125 7.44 4.51 28.31
C ASN A 125 6.25 4.55 27.32
N ARG A 126 6.32 5.43 26.31
CA ARG A 126 5.27 5.62 25.29
C ARG A 126 4.94 4.34 24.53
N ARG A 127 5.95 3.50 24.23
CA ARG A 127 5.74 2.23 23.50
C ARG A 127 5.00 1.19 24.34
N ALA A 128 5.20 1.21 25.65
CA ALA A 128 4.49 0.31 26.58
C ALA A 128 3.02 0.75 26.78
N ARG A 129 2.70 2.04 26.67
CA ARG A 129 1.32 2.55 26.76
C ARG A 129 0.44 2.10 25.60
N GLN A 130 1.05 1.81 24.44
CA GLN A 130 0.35 1.35 23.25
C GLN A 130 0.03 -0.14 23.28
N ARG A 131 0.69 -0.92 24.15
CA ARG A 131 0.47 -2.36 24.24
C ARG A 131 -0.50 -2.66 25.37
N ILE A 132 -1.60 -3.33 25.03
CA ILE A 132 -2.59 -3.81 25.99
C ILE A 132 -2.08 -5.12 26.59
N SER A 133 -2.02 -5.18 27.92
CA SER A 133 -1.72 -6.43 28.63
C SER A 133 -2.89 -7.38 28.44
N HIS A 134 -2.66 -8.49 27.75
CA HIS A 134 -3.68 -9.49 27.47
C HIS A 134 -3.15 -10.88 27.78
N ARG A 135 -4.07 -11.78 28.16
CA ARG A 135 -3.82 -13.19 28.40
C ARG A 135 -4.93 -13.99 27.75
N MET A 136 -4.56 -14.95 26.91
CA MET A 136 -5.50 -15.91 26.34
C MET A 136 -5.46 -17.18 27.20
N VAL A 137 -6.59 -17.58 27.74
CA VAL A 137 -6.74 -18.78 28.56
C VAL A 137 -7.76 -19.68 27.88
N ARG A 138 -7.39 -20.94 27.65
CA ARG A 138 -8.36 -21.96 27.24
C ARG A 138 -8.88 -22.64 28.50
N GLN A 139 -10.20 -22.63 28.67
CA GLN A 139 -10.85 -23.29 29.77
C GLN A 139 -11.02 -24.79 29.46
N GLU A 140 -11.25 -25.60 30.49
CA GLU A 140 -11.47 -27.05 30.37
C GLU A 140 -12.71 -27.37 29.50
N ASP A 141 -13.70 -26.47 29.51
CA ASP A 141 -14.92 -26.53 28.69
C ASP A 141 -14.67 -26.27 27.18
N GLY A 142 -13.42 -25.99 26.79
CA GLY A 142 -13.03 -25.74 25.40
C GLY A 142 -13.23 -24.30 24.91
N THR A 143 -13.81 -23.42 25.72
CA THR A 143 -13.98 -21.99 25.43
C THR A 143 -12.67 -21.21 25.57
N GLU A 144 -12.40 -20.34 24.60
CA GLU A 144 -11.27 -19.40 24.66
C GLU A 144 -11.67 -18.12 25.38
N HIS A 145 -10.97 -17.82 26.46
CA HIS A 145 -11.10 -16.59 27.24
C HIS A 145 -9.97 -15.62 26.91
N CYS A 146 -10.33 -14.36 26.67
CA CYS A 146 -9.39 -13.27 26.52
C CYS A 146 -9.52 -12.31 27.70
N GLN A 147 -8.55 -12.37 28.59
CA GLN A 147 -8.41 -11.48 29.73
C GLN A 147 -7.56 -10.29 29.33
N VAL A 148 -8.07 -9.08 29.50
CA VAL A 148 -7.33 -7.84 29.26
C VAL A 148 -7.29 -6.98 30.52
N GLN A 149 -6.16 -6.35 30.72
CA GLN A 149 -5.98 -5.32 31.73
C GLN A 149 -5.45 -4.06 31.07
N PHE A 150 -6.15 -2.96 31.30
CA PHE A 150 -5.78 -1.65 30.78
C PHE A 150 -6.17 -0.57 31.78
N GLN A 151 -5.82 0.68 31.49
CA GLN A 151 -6.12 1.82 32.34
C GLN A 151 -7.01 2.80 31.62
N ALA A 152 -7.84 3.49 32.39
CA ALA A 152 -8.59 4.63 31.92
C ALA A 152 -8.25 5.88 32.73
N SER A 153 -8.31 7.03 32.09
CA SER A 153 -8.20 8.35 32.73
C SER A 153 -9.39 9.18 32.33
N GLY A 154 -9.94 9.91 33.30
CA GLY A 154 -10.87 11.00 33.05
C GLY A 154 -10.49 12.23 33.88
N PRO A 155 -11.28 13.30 33.82
CA PRO A 155 -11.03 14.54 34.56
C PRO A 155 -10.94 14.36 36.07
N ASN A 156 -11.70 13.42 36.63
CA ASN A 156 -11.86 13.26 38.08
C ASN A 156 -10.93 12.21 38.69
N GLY A 157 -10.19 11.46 37.86
CA GLY A 157 -9.29 10.43 38.36
C GLY A 157 -8.77 9.46 37.30
N ARG A 158 -8.17 8.38 37.79
CA ARG A 158 -7.69 7.25 36.97
C ARG A 158 -8.40 5.98 37.40
N ALA A 159 -8.48 4.99 36.52
CA ALA A 159 -9.03 3.69 36.83
C ALA A 159 -8.20 2.58 36.18
N THR A 160 -8.13 1.45 36.86
CA THR A 160 -7.61 0.20 36.28
C THR A 160 -8.80 -0.67 35.93
N ILE A 161 -8.81 -1.21 34.72
CA ILE A 161 -9.91 -1.99 34.19
C ILE A 161 -9.43 -3.40 33.97
N HIS A 162 -10.21 -4.34 34.48
CA HIS A 162 -10.03 -5.77 34.32
C HIS A 162 -11.25 -6.31 33.59
N ALA A 163 -11.05 -6.84 32.38
CA ALA A 163 -12.11 -7.43 31.59
C ALA A 163 -11.72 -8.85 31.18
N ASP A 164 -12.68 -9.75 31.23
CA ASP A 164 -12.58 -11.10 30.69
C ASP A 164 -13.78 -11.33 29.79
N MET A 165 -13.50 -11.73 28.56
CA MET A 165 -14.52 -12.08 27.57
C MET A 165 -14.21 -13.43 26.97
N TYR A 166 -15.26 -14.16 26.64
CA TYR A 166 -15.17 -15.44 25.97
C TYR A 166 -15.93 -15.40 24.64
N GLU A 167 -15.47 -16.23 23.71
CA GLU A 167 -16.12 -16.40 22.42
C GLU A 167 -17.29 -17.37 22.54
N LYS A 168 -18.48 -16.91 22.13
CA LYS A 168 -19.70 -17.70 22.08
C LYS A 168 -20.24 -17.66 20.66
N GLY A 169 -19.86 -18.65 19.87
CA GLY A 169 -20.15 -18.66 18.44
C GLY A 169 -19.34 -17.58 17.71
N SER A 170 -20.01 -16.58 17.14
CA SER A 170 -19.36 -15.44 16.46
C SER A 170 -19.26 -14.18 17.33
N ASP A 171 -19.90 -14.20 18.52
CA ASP A 171 -19.98 -13.05 19.40
C ASP A 171 -19.09 -13.22 20.63
N TRP A 172 -18.63 -12.09 21.14
CA TRP A 172 -17.82 -12.02 22.37
C TRP A 172 -18.70 -11.50 23.50
N GLU A 173 -18.83 -12.29 24.57
CA GLU A 173 -19.60 -11.97 25.78
C GLU A 173 -18.67 -11.72 26.97
N PHE A 174 -19.06 -10.83 27.89
CA PHE A 174 -18.30 -10.55 29.10
C PHE A 174 -18.52 -11.64 30.16
N ALA A 175 -17.45 -12.32 30.56
CA ALA A 175 -17.44 -13.10 31.80
C ALA A 175 -17.47 -12.15 33.01
N TYR A 176 -16.58 -11.16 33.01
CA TYR A 176 -16.64 -10.06 33.97
C TYR A 176 -16.05 -8.77 33.40
N LEU A 177 -16.53 -7.64 33.92
CA LEU A 177 -15.99 -6.32 33.68
C LEU A 177 -15.93 -5.55 34.99
N ILE A 178 -14.72 -5.23 35.41
CA ILE A 178 -14.42 -4.66 36.72
C ILE A 178 -13.59 -3.39 36.52
N VAL A 179 -14.01 -2.32 37.18
CA VAL A 179 -13.37 -1.00 37.12
C VAL A 179 -12.94 -0.60 38.52
N ASP A 180 -11.63 -0.54 38.73
CA ASP A 180 -11.02 -0.07 39.97
C ASP A 180 -10.67 1.40 39.83
N VAL A 181 -11.54 2.28 40.33
CA VAL A 181 -11.32 3.72 40.31
C VAL A 181 -10.34 4.10 41.42
N THR A 182 -9.27 4.77 41.00
CA THR A 182 -8.26 5.36 41.86
C THR A 182 -8.44 6.87 41.85
N TYR A 183 -9.03 7.38 42.94
CA TYR A 183 -9.03 8.81 43.27
C TYR A 183 -7.68 9.21 43.88
N PRO A 184 -7.39 10.50 44.11
CA PRO A 184 -6.28 10.93 44.97
C PRO A 184 -6.19 10.05 46.25
N PRO A 185 -4.97 9.91 46.80
CA PRO A 185 -4.29 8.62 47.04
C PRO A 185 -4.96 7.62 48.00
N ASN A 186 -6.08 7.96 48.63
CA ASN A 186 -6.60 7.26 49.81
C ASN A 186 -7.97 6.60 49.56
N ALA A 187 -8.63 6.84 48.42
CA ALA A 187 -9.94 6.27 48.10
C ALA A 187 -9.86 5.40 46.84
N ARG A 188 -9.88 4.08 47.03
CA ARG A 188 -10.05 3.09 45.96
C ARG A 188 -11.48 2.60 45.95
N ALA A 189 -12.13 2.63 44.80
CA ALA A 189 -13.51 2.16 44.67
C ALA A 189 -13.62 1.20 43.49
N ARG A 190 -13.94 -0.07 43.79
CA ARG A 190 -14.18 -1.11 42.80
C ARG A 190 -15.64 -1.07 42.33
N ILE A 191 -15.85 -1.14 41.02
CA ILE A 191 -17.17 -1.19 40.39
C ILE A 191 -17.23 -2.45 39.55
N ASN A 192 -18.20 -3.31 39.82
CA ASN A 192 -18.54 -4.43 38.95
C ASN A 192 -19.57 -3.93 37.93
N VAL A 193 -19.15 -3.80 36.67
CA VAL A 193 -19.99 -3.28 35.59
C VAL A 193 -20.82 -4.41 35.00
N GLN A 194 -20.20 -5.57 34.76
CA GLN A 194 -20.87 -6.78 34.31
C GLN A 194 -20.23 -8.00 34.95
N THR A 195 -21.08 -8.98 35.24
CA THR A 195 -20.69 -10.32 35.65
C THR A 195 -21.65 -11.25 34.95
N ALA A 196 -21.15 -12.26 34.26
CA ALA A 196 -22.00 -13.30 33.70
C ALA A 196 -22.77 -13.96 34.85
N LYS A 197 -24.09 -14.13 34.68
CA LYS A 197 -24.86 -15.01 35.55
C LYS A 197 -24.36 -16.43 35.28
N GLN A 198 -23.89 -17.11 36.33
CA GLN A 198 -23.73 -18.56 36.30
C GLN A 198 -25.08 -19.25 36.15
#